data_AF-A0A699VQP9-F1
#
_entry.id   AF-A0A699VQP9-F1
#
_cell.length_a   1.000
_cell.length_b   1.000
_cell.length_c   1.000
_cell.angle_alpha   90.00
_cell.angle_beta   90.00
_cell.angle_gamma   90.00
#
_symmetry.space_group_name_H-M   'P 1'
#
loop_
_entity.id
_entity.type
_entity.pdbx_description
1 polymer ?
#
loop_
_entity_poly.entity_id
_entity_poly.type
_entity_poly.pdbx_seq_one_letter_code
_entity_poly.pdbx_strand_id
1 'polypeptide(L)' 'MTPGTNSSGLVQKSFSSASYVPPSRNDWDLLFQSMFNKLLNPPPSVDNQASEVIDPIAEVIDPIAEVIPQVD' A
#
# COMPACT_ATOMS: atom_id res chain seq x y z
N MET A 1 -9.78 7.70 -61.48
CA MET A 1 -10.89 8.17 -60.64
C MET A 1 -11.32 7.09 -59.66
N THR A 2 -10.73 7.07 -58.45
CA THR A 2 -11.28 6.61 -57.14
C THR A 2 -10.20 6.89 -56.06
N PRO A 3 -10.56 6.98 -54.77
CA PRO A 3 -10.72 8.23 -54.03
C PRO A 3 -9.54 8.53 -53.09
N GLY A 4 -9.40 9.80 -52.73
CA GLY A 4 -8.31 10.32 -51.91
C GLY A 4 -8.12 9.55 -50.60
N THR A 5 -6.88 9.18 -50.34
CA THR A 5 -6.40 8.73 -49.04
C THR A 5 -6.59 9.88 -48.06
N ASN A 6 -7.60 9.73 -47.22
CA ASN A 6 -7.79 10.52 -46.02
C ASN A 6 -6.47 10.74 -45.28
N SER A 7 -5.89 11.93 -45.43
CA SER A 7 -4.92 12.46 -44.47
C SER A 7 -5.68 12.67 -43.16
N SER A 8 -5.79 11.61 -42.36
CA SER A 8 -6.28 11.74 -41.01
C SER A 8 -5.30 12.67 -40.30
N GLY A 9 -5.69 13.94 -40.16
CA GLY A 9 -4.93 15.03 -39.55
C GLY A 9 -4.70 14.83 -38.05
N LEU A 10 -4.46 13.59 -37.61
CA LEU A 10 -3.76 13.33 -36.38
C LEU A 10 -2.31 13.68 -36.63
N VAL A 11 -1.96 14.92 -36.30
CA VAL A 11 -0.61 15.30 -35.92
C VAL A 11 -0.11 14.20 -35.00
N GLN A 12 0.81 13.37 -35.49
CA GLN A 12 1.54 12.47 -34.61
C GLN A 12 2.24 13.39 -33.61
N LYS A 13 1.70 13.46 -32.40
CA LYS A 13 2.41 14.05 -31.29
C LYS A 13 3.60 13.14 -31.09
N SER A 14 4.75 13.54 -31.62
CA SER A 14 6.00 12.84 -31.42
C SER A 14 6.21 12.79 -29.92
N PHE A 15 5.89 11.65 -29.30
CA PHE A 15 6.33 11.38 -27.95
C PHE A 15 7.84 11.31 -28.07
N SER A 16 8.50 12.33 -27.52
CA SER A 16 9.95 12.32 -27.43
C SER A 16 10.32 11.05 -26.67
N SER A 17 11.03 10.14 -27.35
CA SER A 17 11.61 8.97 -26.72
C SER A 17 12.80 9.44 -25.90
N ALA A 18 12.52 10.13 -24.80
CA ALA A 18 13.53 10.45 -23.81
C ALA A 18 14.12 9.12 -23.34
N SER A 19 15.44 9.00 -23.38
CA SER A 19 16.12 7.83 -22.87
C SER A 19 15.83 7.72 -21.37
N TYR A 20 15.16 6.65 -20.95
CA TYR A 20 14.91 6.41 -19.53
C TYR A 20 16.22 6.01 -18.87
N VAL A 21 16.75 6.89 -18.03
CA VAL A 21 17.87 6.58 -17.15
C VAL A 21 17.27 6.07 -15.84
N PRO A 22 17.51 4.81 -15.44
CA PRO A 22 17.01 4.30 -14.18
C PRO A 22 17.61 5.11 -13.01
N PRO A 23 16.79 5.48 -12.01
CA PRO A 23 17.29 6.12 -10.80
C PRO A 23 18.34 5.24 -10.10
N SER A 24 19.24 5.86 -9.36
CA SER A 24 20.16 5.11 -8.51
C SER A 24 19.39 4.42 -7.38
N ARG A 25 20.01 3.42 -6.73
CA ARG A 25 19.39 2.73 -5.58
C ARG A 25 18.98 3.70 -4.47
N ASN A 26 19.77 4.74 -4.23
CA ASN A 26 19.49 5.76 -3.21
C ASN A 26 18.29 6.65 -3.61
N ASP A 27 18.18 6.97 -4.90
CA ASP A 27 17.04 7.74 -5.41
C ASP A 27 15.74 6.94 -5.31
N TRP A 28 15.81 5.63 -5.63
CA TRP A 28 14.70 4.71 -5.42
C TRP A 28 14.31 4.59 -3.95
N ASP A 29 15.28 4.42 -3.06
CA ASP A 29 15.04 4.35 -1.62
C ASP A 29 14.35 5.62 -1.13
N LEU A 30 14.73 6.81 -1.61
CA LEU A 30 14.07 8.06 -1.21
C LEU A 30 12.64 8.19 -1.77
N LEU A 31 12.44 7.84 -3.04
CA LEU A 31 11.13 7.89 -3.70
C LEU A 31 10.13 6.94 -3.03
N PHE A 32 10.57 5.73 -2.66
CA PHE A 32 9.74 4.76 -1.96
C PHE A 32 9.59 5.05 -0.48
N GLN A 33 10.65 5.49 0.21
CA GLN A 33 10.56 5.86 1.63
C GLN A 33 9.45 6.90 1.86
N SER A 34 9.34 7.94 1.03
CA SER A 34 8.30 8.94 1.20
C SER A 34 6.88 8.36 1.08
N MET A 35 6.67 7.44 0.11
CA MET A 35 5.39 6.78 -0.08
C MET A 35 5.00 5.88 1.10
N PHE A 36 5.96 5.18 1.70
CA PHE A 36 5.68 4.25 2.80
C PHE A 36 5.79 4.86 4.20
N ASN A 37 6.63 5.87 4.42
CA ASN A 37 6.80 6.47 5.75
C ASN A 37 5.50 7.07 6.29
N LYS A 38 4.70 7.69 5.41
CA LYS A 38 3.37 8.20 5.77
C LYS A 38 2.34 7.09 6.05
N LEU A 39 2.54 5.91 5.46
CA LEU A 39 1.66 4.75 5.64
C LEU A 39 2.03 3.93 6.89
N LEU A 40 3.33 3.75 7.13
CA LEU A 40 3.87 2.97 8.26
C LEU A 40 3.94 3.79 9.55
N ASN A 41 4.07 5.11 9.45
CA ASN A 41 4.03 6.04 10.57
C ASN A 41 2.92 7.07 10.33
N PRO A 42 1.64 6.66 10.36
CA PRO A 42 0.57 7.63 10.28
C PRO A 42 0.72 8.59 11.48
N PRO A 43 0.48 9.90 11.29
CA PRO A 43 0.39 10.81 12.42
C PRO A 43 -0.65 10.26 13.40
N PRO A 44 -0.45 10.41 14.72
CA PRO A 44 -1.48 10.03 15.68
C PRO A 44 -2.77 10.72 15.27
N SER A 45 -3.77 9.92 14.92
CA SER A 45 -5.07 10.42 14.49
C SER A 45 -5.57 11.36 15.59
N VAL A 46 -5.70 12.65 15.29
CA VAL A 46 -6.36 13.62 16.17
C VAL A 46 -7.85 13.37 16.06
N ASP A 47 -8.28 12.26 16.65
CA ASP A 47 -9.63 12.00 17.17
C ASP A 47 -9.59 10.61 17.82
N ASN A 48 -9.21 10.60 19.10
CA ASN A 48 -9.41 9.46 19.99
C ASN A 48 -10.71 9.65 20.79
N GLN A 49 -11.81 10.00 20.13
CA GLN A 49 -13.15 9.85 20.72
C GLN A 49 -13.80 8.56 20.21
N ALA A 50 -13.16 7.44 20.55
CA ALA A 50 -13.76 6.11 20.54
C ALA A 50 -12.99 5.23 21.54
N SER A 51 -12.93 5.68 22.80
CA SER A 51 -12.44 4.91 23.94
C SER A 51 -13.54 4.08 24.60
N GLU A 52 -14.67 3.89 23.93
CA GLU A 52 -15.74 2.99 24.38
C GLU A 52 -16.07 2.07 23.21
N VAL A 53 -16.36 0.81 23.53
CA VAL A 53 -16.72 -0.25 22.59
C VAL A 53 -15.52 -0.83 21.84
N ILE A 54 -14.66 -1.58 22.51
CA ILE A 54 -14.54 -3.04 22.31
C ILE A 54 -13.92 -3.61 23.60
N ASP A 55 -14.73 -4.29 24.42
CA ASP A 55 -14.25 -5.09 25.54
C ASP A 55 -13.22 -6.10 25.01
N PRO A 56 -12.01 -6.19 25.62
CA PRO A 56 -11.03 -7.16 25.20
C PRO A 56 -11.62 -8.54 25.45
N ILE A 57 -11.61 -9.35 24.40
CA ILE A 57 -11.94 -10.78 24.33
C ILE A 57 -10.90 -11.56 25.17
N ALA A 58 -10.84 -11.26 26.46
CA ALA A 58 -9.99 -11.87 27.48
C ALA A 58 -10.86 -12.64 28.50
N GLU A 59 -12.19 -12.42 28.51
CA GLU A 59 -13.13 -13.18 29.34
C GLU A 59 -13.59 -14.50 28.71
N VAL A 60 -13.24 -14.78 27.45
CA VAL A 60 -13.75 -15.95 26.70
C VAL A 60 -12.78 -17.16 26.69
N ILE A 61 -11.58 -17.04 27.24
CA ILE A 61 -10.61 -18.15 27.27
C ILE A 61 -10.16 -18.44 28.70
N ASP A 62 -11.03 -19.12 29.45
CA ASP A 62 -10.66 -20.12 30.45
C ASP A 62 -11.92 -20.97 30.74
N PRO A 63 -12.01 -22.16 30.12
CA PRO A 63 -11.47 -23.37 30.76
C PRO A 63 -10.72 -24.18 29.69
N ILE A 64 -9.63 -24.91 29.93
CA ILE A 64 -9.53 -26.09 30.78
C ILE A 64 -8.03 -26.28 30.97
N ALA A 65 -7.49 -26.02 32.17
CA ALA A 65 -6.21 -26.59 32.55
C ALA A 65 -6.41 -28.11 32.58
N GLU A 66 -6.04 -28.74 31.48
CA GLU A 66 -5.97 -30.18 31.31
C GLU A 66 -5.16 -30.76 32.47
N VAL A 67 -5.86 -31.46 33.36
CA VAL A 67 -5.26 -32.31 34.40
C VAL A 67 -4.42 -33.35 33.67
N ILE A 68 -3.12 -33.12 33.61
CA ILE A 68 -2.15 -34.16 33.28
C ILE A 68 -2.19 -35.15 34.44
N PRO A 69 -2.51 -36.45 34.24
CA PRO A 69 -2.33 -37.42 35.30
C PRO A 69 -0.83 -37.63 35.45
N GLN A 70 -0.26 -37.18 36.57
CA GLN A 70 1.06 -37.63 36.99
C GLN A 70 0.97 -39.14 37.25
N VAL A 71 1.74 -39.89 36.48
CA VAL A 71 2.00 -41.30 36.69
C VAL A 71 2.96 -41.43 37.88
N ASP A 72 2.54 -42.14 38.92
CA ASP A 72 3.41 -42.74 39.93
C ASP A 72 3.37 -44.27 39.77
#